data_AF-A0A6B0GNG6-F1
#
_entry.id   AF-A0A6B0GNG6-F1
#
_cell.length_a   1.000
_cell.length_b   1.000
_cell.length_c   1.000
_cell.angle_alpha   90.00
_cell.angle_beta   90.00
_cell.angle_gamma   90.00
#
_symmetry.space_group_name_H-M   'P 1'
#
loop_
_entity.id
_entity.type
_entity.pdbx_description
1 polymer ?
#
loop_
_entity_poly.entity_id
_entity_poly.type
_entity_poly.pdbx_seq_one_letter_code
_entity_poly.pdbx_strand_id
1 'polypeptide(L)'
;MPGHQLRTGIEEVEPVDNGVETKLRAREEFAREGELIIRETDVSLLDSGGISFYQRVQGDRELVTLGSEVVERLVEEAEERGD
;
A
#
# COMPACT_ATOMS: atom_id res chain seq x y z
N MET A 1 -16.00 -0.53 17.78
CA MET A 1 -15.64 -1.95 17.57
C MET A 1 -14.82 -2.04 16.29
N PRO A 2 -13.74 -2.83 16.23
CA PRO A 2 -12.94 -2.95 15.01
C PRO A 2 -13.71 -3.70 13.91
N GLY A 3 -13.56 -3.26 12.66
CA GLY A 3 -14.14 -3.95 11.50
C GLY A 3 -13.45 -5.29 11.24
N HIS A 4 -14.12 -6.20 10.55
CA HIS A 4 -13.54 -7.49 10.17
C HIS A 4 -12.99 -7.38 8.74
N GLN A 5 -11.70 -7.66 8.56
CA GLN A 5 -11.07 -7.74 7.24
C GLN A 5 -11.55 -9.02 6.54
N LEU A 6 -12.13 -8.87 5.35
CA LEU A 6 -12.72 -9.97 4.59
C LEU A 6 -11.76 -10.52 3.54
N ARG A 7 -11.02 -9.63 2.88
CA ARG A 7 -10.11 -9.97 1.78
C ARG A 7 -9.07 -8.87 1.57
N THR A 8 -7.87 -9.29 1.18
CA THR A 8 -6.80 -8.43 0.66
C THR A 8 -6.35 -8.96 -0.70
N GLY A 9 -6.06 -8.06 -1.64
CA GLY A 9 -5.49 -8.40 -2.93
C GLY A 9 -4.52 -7.31 -3.40
N ILE A 10 -3.48 -7.72 -4.10
CA ILE A 10 -2.54 -6.83 -4.78
C ILE A 10 -2.55 -7.22 -6.25
N GLU A 11 -2.74 -6.25 -7.13
CA GLU A 11 -2.64 -6.43 -8.58
C GLU A 11 -1.63 -5.44 -9.15
N GLU A 12 -0.77 -5.93 -10.04
CA GLU A 12 0.05 -5.06 -10.89
C GLU A 12 -0.84 -4.49 -11.98
N VAL A 13 -0.89 -3.17 -12.08
CA VAL A 13 -1.85 -2.49 -12.96
C VAL A 13 -1.16 -2.03 -14.23
N GLU A 14 0.03 -1.44 -14.12
CA GLU A 14 0.77 -0.88 -15.26
C GLU A 14 2.29 -0.82 -14.96
N PRO A 15 3.15 -1.34 -15.85
CA PRO A 15 4.55 -0.93 -15.90
C PRO A 15 4.62 0.49 -16.48
N VAL A 16 5.35 1.41 -15.83
CA VAL A 16 5.47 2.78 -16.35
C VAL A 16 6.56 2.82 -17.42
N ASP A 17 6.17 3.20 -18.64
CA ASP A 17 7.07 3.35 -19.79
C ASP A 17 8.20 4.33 -19.45
N ASN A 18 9.42 3.78 -19.39
CA ASN A 18 10.74 4.32 -19.00
C ASN A 18 11.41 3.50 -17.90
N GLY A 19 10.71 2.51 -17.34
CA GLY A 19 11.31 1.47 -16.51
C GLY A 19 11.82 1.98 -15.18
N VAL A 20 11.26 3.10 -14.66
CA VAL A 20 11.61 3.74 -13.38
C VAL A 20 10.65 3.36 -12.24
N GLU A 21 9.45 2.89 -12.60
CA GLU A 21 8.36 2.70 -11.65
C GLU A 21 7.36 1.62 -12.11
N THR A 22 6.95 0.73 -11.20
CA THR A 22 5.87 -0.25 -11.40
C THR A 22 4.68 0.12 -10.54
N LYS A 23 3.49 0.26 -11.13
CA LYS A 23 2.28 0.59 -10.36
C LYS A 23 1.56 -0.67 -9.88
N LEU A 24 1.37 -0.74 -8.57
CA LEU A 24 0.56 -1.72 -7.87
C LEU A 24 -0.72 -1.08 -7.34
N ARG A 25 -1.80 -1.85 -7.32
CA ARG A 25 -3.01 -1.50 -6.58
C ARG A 25 -3.25 -2.52 -5.49
N ALA A 26 -3.22 -2.05 -4.25
CA ALA A 26 -3.63 -2.82 -3.09
C ALA A 26 -5.11 -2.53 -2.81
N ARG A 27 -5.90 -3.60 -2.70
CA ARG A 27 -7.33 -3.53 -2.39
C ARG A 27 -7.63 -4.33 -1.13
N GLU A 28 -8.27 -3.66 -0.17
CA GLU A 28 -8.73 -4.26 1.07
C GLU A 28 -10.24 -4.09 1.24
N GLU A 29 -10.91 -5.17 1.61
CA GLU A 29 -12.35 -5.19 1.83
C GLU A 29 -12.67 -5.50 3.29
N PHE A 30 -13.49 -4.66 3.93
CA PHE A 30 -13.84 -4.74 5.33
C PHE A 30 -15.36 -4.73 5.54
N ALA A 31 -15.84 -5.50 6.51
CA ALA A 31 -17.19 -5.36 7.03
C ALA A 31 -17.18 -4.50 8.31
N ARG A 32 -17.97 -3.42 8.32
CA ARG A 32 -18.18 -2.59 9.51
C ARG A 32 -19.64 -2.15 9.59
N GLU A 33 -20.29 -2.41 10.73
CA GLU A 33 -21.66 -1.97 11.01
C GLU A 33 -22.69 -2.41 9.93
N GLY A 34 -22.43 -3.54 9.26
CA GLY A 34 -23.28 -4.05 8.17
C GLY A 34 -22.99 -3.44 6.79
N GLU A 35 -22.04 -2.51 6.71
CA GLU A 35 -21.55 -1.92 5.46
C GLU A 35 -20.26 -2.60 4.98
N LEU A 36 -20.16 -2.76 3.66
CA LEU A 36 -18.92 -3.17 2.99
C LEU A 36 -18.10 -1.92 2.66
N ILE A 37 -16.91 -1.83 3.24
CA ILE A 37 -15.93 -0.77 2.96
C ILE A 37 -14.84 -1.36 2.06
N ILE A 38 -14.62 -0.73 0.91
CA ILE A 38 -13.54 -1.09 -0.01
C ILE A 38 -12.51 0.04 0.03
N ARG A 39 -11.26 -0.30 0.37
CA ARG A 39 -10.12 0.62 0.35
C ARG A 39 -9.19 0.24 -0.78
N GLU A 40 -8.98 1.16 -1.70
CA GLU A 40 -8.02 1.00 -2.78
C GLU A 40 -6.86 1.98 -2.55
N THR A 41 -5.63 1.45 -2.59
CA THR A 41 -4.40 2.21 -2.45
C THR A 41 -3.54 1.96 -3.68
N ASP A 42 -3.25 3.01 -4.44
CA ASP A 42 -2.27 2.96 -5.51
C ASP A 42 -0.87 3.14 -4.89
N VAL A 43 -0.01 2.17 -5.12
CA VAL A 43 1.39 2.11 -4.68
C VAL A 43 2.26 2.01 -5.92
N SER A 44 3.41 2.64 -5.90
CA SER A 44 4.35 2.62 -7.01
C SER A 44 5.69 2.12 -6.49
N LEU A 45 6.19 1.02 -7.06
CA LEU A 45 7.50 0.48 -6.76
C LEU A 45 8.53 1.21 -7.60
N LEU A 46 9.58 1.74 -6.97
CA LEU A 46 10.65 2.44 -7.63
C LEU A 46 11.78 1.46 -7.98
N ASP A 47 12.52 1.70 -9.06
CA ASP A 47 13.70 0.90 -9.43
C ASP A 47 14.76 0.78 -8.34
N SER A 48 14.85 1.81 -7.49
CA SER A 48 15.76 1.82 -6.35
C SER A 48 15.39 0.80 -5.26
N GLY A 49 14.26 0.10 -5.41
CA GLY A 49 13.67 -0.76 -4.38
C GLY A 49 12.81 0.02 -3.38
N GLY A 50 12.63 1.33 -3.57
CA GLY A 50 11.74 2.16 -2.76
C GLY A 50 10.27 2.02 -3.17
N ILE A 51 9.39 2.67 -2.41
CA ILE A 51 7.95 2.76 -2.74
C ILE A 51 7.45 4.20 -2.65
N SER A 52 6.50 4.56 -3.51
CA SER A 52 5.74 5.81 -3.44
C SER A 52 4.25 5.52 -3.40
N PHE A 53 3.51 6.20 -2.53
CA PHE A 53 2.06 6.07 -2.45
C PHE A 53 1.43 7.37 -1.98
N TYR A 54 0.15 7.54 -2.29
CA TYR A 54 -0.60 8.70 -1.80
C TYR A 54 -1.24 8.41 -0.46
N GLN A 55 -1.01 9.29 0.51
CA GLN A 55 -1.67 9.26 1.81
C GLN A 55 -2.57 10.48 1.97
N ARG A 56 -3.62 10.36 2.78
CA ARG A 56 -4.39 11.52 3.23
C ARG A 56 -3.87 12.00 4.59
N VAL A 57 -3.43 13.24 4.65
CA VAL A 57 -2.98 13.92 5.88
C VAL A 57 -3.87 15.14 6.07
N GLN A 58 -4.61 15.20 7.18
CA GLN A 58 -5.54 16.31 7.51
C GLN A 58 -6.59 16.64 6.43
N GLY A 59 -6.93 15.66 5.58
CA GLY A 59 -7.90 15.82 4.49
C GLY A 59 -7.26 16.03 3.11
N ASP A 60 -6.00 16.49 3.08
CA ASP A 60 -5.24 16.70 1.87
C ASP A 60 -4.53 15.43 1.42
N ARG A 61 -4.37 15.28 0.10
CA ARG A 61 -3.69 14.14 -0.51
C ARG A 61 -2.22 14.49 -0.72
N GLU A 62 -1.34 13.81 0.01
CA GLU A 62 0.11 13.98 -0.07
C GLU A 62 0.75 12.75 -0.71
N LEU A 63 1.79 12.97 -1.52
CA LEU A 63 2.63 11.90 -2.04
C LEU A 63 3.73 11.61 -1.02
N VAL A 64 3.82 10.36 -0.58
CA VAL A 64 4.84 9.87 0.34
C VAL A 64 5.76 8.92 -0.43
N THR A 65 7.07 9.11 -0.27
CA THR A 65 8.09 8.23 -0.86
C THR A 65 8.99 7.68 0.25
N LEU A 66 9.15 6.36 0.27
CA LEU A 66 10.05 5.65 1.16
C LEU A 66 11.22 5.08 0.35
N GLY A 67 12.44 5.35 0.80
CA GLY A 67 13.64 4.74 0.23
C GLY A 67 13.75 3.25 0.57
N SER A 68 14.53 2.50 -0.20
CA SER A 68 14.73 1.05 -0.02
C SER A 68 15.16 0.67 1.39
N GLU A 69 16.11 1.39 2.00
CA GLU A 69 16.53 1.14 3.39
C GLU A 69 15.41 1.27 4.43
N VAL A 70 14.38 2.08 4.15
CA VAL A 70 13.20 2.20 5.01
C VAL A 70 12.24 1.05 4.75
N VAL A 71 12.04 0.68 3.48
CA VAL A 71 11.19 -0.44 3.08
C VAL A 71 11.71 -1.76 3.64
N GLU A 72 13.01 -2.03 3.49
CA GLU A 72 13.66 -3.24 4.01
C GLU A 72 13.44 -3.39 5.52
N ARG A 73 13.69 -2.32 6.30
CA ARG A 73 13.44 -2.32 7.75
C ARG A 73 11.97 -2.53 8.11
N LEU A 74 11.04 -1.94 7.35
CA LEU A 74 9.60 -2.13 7.59
C LEU A 74 9.16 -3.57 7.31
N VAL A 75 9.76 -4.22 6.31
CA VAL A 75 9.52 -5.63 6.01
C VAL A 75 10.07 -6.51 7.14
N GLU A 76 11.31 -6.28 7.56
CA GLU A 76 11.92 -6.99 8.70
C GLU A 76 11.07 -6.84 9.97
N GLU A 77 10.66 -5.62 10.32
CA GLU A 77 9.80 -5.37 11.49
C GLU A 77 8.43 -6.05 11.38
N ALA A 78 7.87 -6.15 10.17
CA ALA A 78 6.58 -6.81 9.96
C ALA A 78 6.68 -8.33 10.09
N GLU A 79 7.78 -8.93 9.60
CA GLU A 79 8.06 -10.35 9.75
C GLU A 79 8.34 -10.72 11.22
N GLU A 80 9.09 -9.90 11.94
CA GLU A 80 9.36 -10.10 13.38
C GLU A 80 8.10 -9.98 14.27
N ARG A 81 7.13 -9.14 13.86
CA ARG A 81 5.82 -9.02 14.56
C ARG A 81 4.82 -10.10 14.14
N GLY A 82 5.15 -10.90 13.12
CA GLY A 82 4.30 -11.96 12.59
C GLY A 82 4.35 -13.27 13.37
N ASP A 83 5.09 -13.33 14.48
CA ASP A 83 5.24 -14.50 15.38
C ASP A 83 4.52 -14.30 16.74
#